data_AF-A0A0U5B889-F1
#
_entry.id   AF-A0A0U5B889-F1
#
_cell.length_a   1.000
_cell.length_b   1.000
_cell.length_c   1.000
_cell.angle_alpha   90.00
_cell.angle_beta   90.00
_cell.angle_gamma   90.00
#
_symmetry.space_group_name_H-M   'P 1'
#
loop_
_entity.id
_entity.type
_entity.pdbx_description
1 polymer ?
#
loop_
_entity_poly.entity_id
_entity_poly.type
_entity_poly.pdbx_seq_one_letter_code
_entity_poly.pdbx_strand_id
1 'polypeptide(L)'
;MNGRGLLGINVEVRRIFVASPGGLDEERNVIKEAIEQFNRSRLYGSAIQFSVVEWQHSGRGAMNAQGKINDLIRDSDYMLVLFHDRWGIPPSTDGRYSSGTEEEFNLGLELISVIERPMRNVCVFFKSVETGRLAALELDSQLRAVIEFRAALEATKQHFHGQFDDHLALYQRVLVQLDEWARDSGIKETKEYDPVLVSFANSSISTEVGAEQGGAALQSAIEAAERGLTTRADVLFARALSTEGAQAVFEYAKFLRRQGRLSAAVEKAELLHLEGVGAGNGNSPELLWEIKALAEIAVVERKMGKALASETRLREALKIFPEPIPEEFEETWAYVSDNLAVTLTSIGSYEEAAEWIRRSIALRERRGEAEGLARSHANLARTLNRSGKILEAAGLLESFLRQSSPDLSARARADLLAEYGHALMSLDRLDDASKALLEADELNRDVGNREGEGVAAARLARLFIKTGDFAKALAMADRCQNLASASGNVDGLAQGTWLLGIARHHLGEHSASVIALKEAVRIAEVKGRLNLRRAFQREAEALGIGI
;
A
#
# COMPACT_ATOMS: atom_id res chain seq x y z
N MET A 1 -31.92 -8.70 -13.15
CA MET A 1 -32.43 -8.96 -14.53
C MET A 1 -31.23 -9.38 -15.37
N ASN A 2 -31.23 -10.60 -15.90
CA ASN A 2 -30.11 -11.13 -16.68
C ASN A 2 -30.16 -10.59 -18.11
N GLY A 3 -29.22 -9.70 -18.47
CA GLY A 3 -29.05 -9.24 -19.84
C GLY A 3 -28.17 -10.21 -20.62
N ARG A 4 -28.68 -10.75 -21.73
CA ARG A 4 -27.85 -11.55 -22.66
C ARG A 4 -26.85 -10.64 -23.35
N GLY A 5 -25.58 -10.72 -22.95
CA GLY A 5 -24.46 -10.12 -23.70
C GLY A 5 -24.23 -10.83 -25.03
N LEU A 6 -23.66 -10.10 -26.00
CA LEU A 6 -23.40 -10.47 -27.41
C LEU A 6 -22.54 -11.73 -27.64
N LEU A 7 -22.13 -12.46 -26.60
CA LEU A 7 -21.28 -13.67 -26.67
C LEU A 7 -21.80 -14.87 -25.85
N GLY A 8 -23.05 -14.84 -25.36
CA GLY A 8 -23.65 -16.00 -24.66
C GLY A 8 -23.14 -16.25 -23.23
N ILE A 9 -22.31 -15.35 -22.68
CA ILE A 9 -21.92 -15.35 -21.26
C ILE A 9 -23.08 -14.75 -20.45
N ASN A 10 -23.57 -15.47 -19.44
CA ASN A 10 -24.58 -14.96 -18.53
C ASN A 10 -23.91 -13.96 -17.58
N VAL A 11 -24.26 -12.68 -17.71
CA VAL A 11 -23.68 -11.61 -16.90
C VAL A 11 -24.60 -11.32 -15.72
N GLU A 12 -24.10 -11.59 -14.52
CA GLU A 12 -24.69 -11.20 -13.24
C GLU A 12 -24.34 -9.75 -12.94
N VAL A 13 -25.36 -8.93 -12.68
CA VAL A 13 -25.19 -7.53 -12.30
C VAL A 13 -25.34 -7.40 -10.79
N ARG A 14 -24.30 -6.95 -10.11
CA ARG A 14 -24.29 -6.69 -8.66
C ARG A 14 -24.37 -5.20 -8.36
N ARG A 15 -25.21 -4.83 -7.40
CA ARG A 15 -25.53 -3.46 -7.03
C ARG A 15 -24.59 -2.95 -5.94
N ILE A 16 -24.00 -1.78 -6.17
CA ILE A 16 -23.13 -1.08 -5.21
C ILE A 16 -23.84 0.19 -4.75
N PHE A 17 -24.13 0.29 -3.45
CA PHE A 17 -24.57 1.52 -2.83
C PHE A 17 -23.37 2.38 -2.44
N VAL A 18 -23.41 3.68 -2.73
CA VAL A 18 -22.35 4.63 -2.33
C VAL A 18 -22.91 5.61 -1.30
N ALA A 19 -22.40 5.52 -0.08
CA ALA A 19 -22.73 6.40 1.04
C ALA A 19 -21.63 7.44 1.27
N SER A 20 -22.02 8.65 1.65
CA SER A 20 -21.09 9.71 2.05
C SER A 20 -21.86 10.85 2.70
N PRO A 21 -21.23 11.62 3.59
CA PRO A 21 -21.68 12.96 3.94
C PRO A 21 -21.63 13.88 2.70
N GLY A 22 -22.24 15.06 2.79
CA GLY A 22 -22.20 16.06 1.72
C GLY A 22 -20.79 16.59 1.45
N GLY A 23 -20.52 17.01 0.20
CA GLY A 23 -19.24 17.60 -0.23
C GLY A 23 -18.23 16.62 -0.83
N LEU A 24 -18.68 15.44 -1.26
CA LEU A 24 -17.85 14.37 -1.87
C LEU A 24 -18.36 13.97 -3.27
N ASP A 25 -18.95 14.92 -3.99
CA ASP A 25 -19.57 14.67 -5.31
C ASP A 25 -18.52 14.26 -6.36
N GLU A 26 -17.33 14.84 -6.31
CA GLU A 26 -16.22 14.48 -7.20
C GLU A 26 -15.74 13.05 -6.91
N GLU A 27 -15.55 12.69 -5.64
CA GLU A 27 -15.16 11.34 -5.23
C GLU A 27 -16.21 10.28 -5.61
N ARG A 28 -17.50 10.62 -5.53
CA ARG A 28 -18.58 9.77 -6.03
C ARG A 28 -18.48 9.55 -7.54
N ASN A 29 -18.14 10.59 -8.30
CA ASN A 29 -17.92 10.46 -9.75
C ASN A 29 -16.69 9.61 -10.05
N VAL A 30 -15.60 9.75 -9.29
CA VAL A 30 -14.41 8.89 -9.41
C VAL A 30 -14.75 7.42 -9.19
N ILE A 31 -15.59 7.10 -8.20
CA ILE A 31 -16.09 5.73 -7.97
C ILE A 31 -16.86 5.21 -9.19
N LYS A 32 -17.75 6.03 -9.77
CA LYS A 32 -18.50 5.65 -10.98
C LYS A 32 -17.57 5.38 -12.15
N GLU A 33 -16.62 6.26 -12.40
CA GLU A 33 -15.62 6.10 -13.46
C GLU A 33 -14.78 4.83 -13.25
N ALA A 34 -14.41 4.51 -12.00
CA ALA A 34 -13.71 3.28 -11.68
C ALA A 34 -14.57 2.04 -11.99
N ILE A 35 -15.84 2.05 -11.61
CA ILE A 35 -16.79 0.96 -11.88
C ILE A 35 -17.04 0.80 -13.39
N GLU A 36 -17.25 1.89 -14.11
CA GLU A 36 -17.42 1.88 -15.56
C GLU A 36 -16.17 1.36 -16.26
N GLN A 37 -14.99 1.83 -15.87
CA GLN A 37 -13.74 1.32 -16.42
C GLN A 37 -13.55 -0.16 -16.10
N PHE A 38 -13.82 -0.58 -14.87
CA PHE A 38 -13.75 -1.98 -14.46
C PHE A 38 -14.63 -2.84 -15.37
N ASN A 39 -15.90 -2.46 -15.52
CA ASN A 39 -16.86 -3.17 -16.38
C ASN A 39 -16.42 -3.21 -17.85
N ARG A 40 -15.89 -2.11 -18.40
CA ARG A 40 -15.34 -2.06 -19.78
C ARG A 40 -14.13 -2.98 -19.94
N SER A 41 -13.21 -2.98 -18.98
CA SER A 41 -11.97 -3.74 -19.04
C SER A 41 -12.18 -5.26 -18.98
N ARG A 42 -13.29 -5.72 -18.39
CA ARG A 42 -13.62 -7.14 -18.18
C ARG A 42 -14.63 -7.73 -19.18
N LEU A 43 -14.88 -7.05 -20.30
CA LEU A 43 -15.79 -7.48 -21.38
C LEU A 43 -15.50 -8.87 -22.00
N TYR A 44 -14.41 -9.55 -21.61
CA TYR A 44 -13.97 -10.82 -22.18
C TYR A 44 -13.73 -11.97 -21.18
N GLY A 45 -14.12 -11.86 -19.90
CA GLY A 45 -13.82 -12.96 -18.97
C GLY A 45 -14.45 -12.99 -17.57
N SER A 46 -15.19 -11.96 -17.15
CA SER A 46 -15.93 -12.00 -15.87
C SER A 46 -17.43 -12.15 -16.12
N ALA A 47 -18.08 -13.06 -15.40
CA ALA A 47 -19.54 -13.15 -15.37
C ALA A 47 -20.18 -12.05 -14.50
N ILE A 48 -19.40 -11.25 -13.78
CA ILE A 48 -19.91 -10.20 -12.88
C ILE A 48 -19.65 -8.81 -13.47
N GLN A 49 -20.70 -7.98 -13.48
CA GLN A 49 -20.65 -6.54 -13.67
C GLN A 49 -21.21 -5.82 -12.44
N PHE A 50 -20.72 -4.62 -12.19
CA PHE A 50 -21.21 -3.80 -11.09
C PHE A 50 -22.04 -2.62 -11.57
N SER A 51 -23.11 -2.28 -10.87
CA SER A 51 -23.90 -1.07 -11.10
C SER A 51 -23.98 -0.22 -9.85
N VAL A 52 -23.85 1.10 -10.00
CA VAL A 52 -24.00 2.04 -8.89
C VAL A 52 -25.48 2.31 -8.66
N VAL A 53 -25.92 2.22 -7.40
CA VAL A 53 -27.26 2.60 -6.96
C VAL A 53 -27.20 3.99 -6.35
N GLU A 54 -28.00 4.92 -6.89
CA GLU A 54 -28.09 6.29 -6.40
C GLU A 54 -29.52 6.70 -6.10
N TRP A 55 -29.69 7.53 -5.08
CA TRP A 55 -30.93 8.27 -4.89
C TRP A 55 -30.94 9.52 -5.79
N GLN A 56 -31.78 9.50 -6.83
CA GLN A 56 -32.01 10.68 -7.65
C GLN A 56 -32.87 11.68 -6.89
N HIS A 57 -32.38 12.91 -6.71
CA HIS A 57 -33.11 14.03 -6.11
C HIS A 57 -34.27 14.50 -7.03
N SER A 58 -35.31 13.68 -7.18
CA SER A 58 -36.55 14.09 -7.86
C SER A 58 -37.52 14.67 -6.83
N GLY A 59 -37.60 16.01 -6.79
CA GLY A 59 -38.78 16.82 -6.46
C GLY A 59 -39.60 16.53 -5.18
N ARG A 60 -39.59 17.50 -4.25
CA ARG A 60 -40.60 17.80 -3.21
C ARG A 60 -41.21 16.60 -2.45
N GLY A 61 -40.58 16.24 -1.33
CA GLY A 61 -41.18 15.40 -0.30
C GLY A 61 -40.19 14.98 0.78
N ALA A 62 -39.78 15.91 1.64
CA ALA A 62 -38.75 15.69 2.67
C ALA A 62 -39.11 14.68 3.77
N MET A 63 -40.38 14.24 3.88
CA MET A 63 -40.81 13.42 5.02
C MET A 63 -40.47 11.92 4.92
N ASN A 64 -40.05 11.39 3.76
CA ASN A 64 -39.76 9.95 3.57
C ASN A 64 -38.43 9.66 2.83
N ALA A 65 -37.47 10.59 2.87
CA ALA A 65 -36.19 10.44 2.15
C ALA A 65 -35.34 9.28 2.70
N GLN A 66 -35.19 9.19 4.03
CA GLN A 66 -34.35 8.17 4.68
C GLN A 66 -34.88 6.74 4.47
N GLY A 67 -36.22 6.56 4.50
CA GLY A 67 -36.84 5.25 4.25
C GLY A 67 -36.51 4.69 2.85
N LYS A 68 -36.49 5.56 1.82
CA LYS A 68 -36.13 5.18 0.45
C LYS A 68 -34.66 4.80 0.32
N ILE A 69 -33.78 5.53 1.02
CA ILE A 69 -32.35 5.20 1.08
C ILE A 69 -32.15 3.82 1.71
N ASN A 70 -32.83 3.54 2.82
CA ASN A 70 -32.77 2.24 3.49
C ASN A 70 -33.24 1.10 2.59
N ASP A 71 -34.24 1.32 1.75
CA ASP A 71 -34.68 0.31 0.77
C ASP A 71 -33.63 0.07 -0.33
N LEU A 72 -32.94 1.12 -0.81
CA LEU A 72 -31.84 0.96 -1.77
C LEU A 72 -30.67 0.16 -1.17
N ILE A 73 -30.36 0.38 0.12
CA ILE A 73 -29.30 -0.35 0.83
C ILE A 73 -29.69 -1.83 0.99
N ARG A 74 -30.93 -2.13 1.41
CA ARG A 74 -31.46 -3.51 1.55
C ARG A 74 -31.39 -4.32 0.28
N ASP A 75 -31.39 -3.64 -0.84
CA ASP A 75 -31.33 -4.20 -2.17
C ASP A 75 -29.90 -4.33 -2.71
N SER A 76 -28.91 -3.66 -2.11
CA SER A 76 -27.55 -3.62 -2.64
C SER A 76 -26.72 -4.84 -2.22
N ASP A 77 -25.87 -5.33 -3.12
CA ASP A 77 -24.94 -6.44 -2.89
C ASP A 77 -23.68 -5.98 -2.16
N TYR A 78 -23.29 -4.72 -2.38
CA TYR A 78 -22.09 -4.12 -1.79
C TYR A 78 -22.34 -2.68 -1.40
N MET A 79 -21.48 -2.19 -0.51
CA MET A 79 -21.50 -0.81 -0.07
C MET A 79 -20.10 -0.21 -0.05
N LEU A 80 -19.98 1.00 -0.58
CA LEU A 80 -18.82 1.87 -0.44
C LEU A 80 -19.22 3.09 0.40
N VAL A 81 -18.51 3.34 1.50
CA VAL A 81 -18.76 4.48 2.37
C VAL A 81 -17.57 5.42 2.32
N LEU A 82 -17.82 6.70 2.03
CA LEU A 82 -16.79 7.74 1.97
C LEU A 82 -16.92 8.69 3.15
N PHE A 83 -15.80 8.98 3.79
CA PHE A 83 -15.67 10.05 4.78
C PHE A 83 -14.53 10.99 4.39
N HIS A 84 -14.63 12.24 4.80
CA HIS A 84 -13.54 13.22 4.74
C HIS A 84 -13.43 13.91 6.10
N ASP A 85 -14.00 15.10 6.23
CA ASP A 85 -13.87 15.97 7.39
C ASP A 85 -15.21 16.24 8.09
N ARG A 86 -16.29 15.63 7.60
CA ARG A 86 -17.64 15.78 8.15
C ARG A 86 -18.20 14.42 8.52
N TRP A 87 -18.86 14.36 9.67
CA TRP A 87 -19.59 13.17 10.12
C TRP A 87 -20.97 13.10 9.47
N GLY A 88 -21.61 14.26 9.31
CA GLY A 88 -22.98 14.39 8.79
C GLY A 88 -23.93 14.97 9.82
N ILE A 89 -25.21 14.98 9.45
CA ILE A 89 -26.32 15.52 10.25
C ILE A 89 -27.24 14.34 10.60
N PRO A 90 -27.86 14.31 11.80
CA PRO A 90 -28.80 13.27 12.18
C PRO A 90 -29.93 13.11 11.14
N PRO A 91 -30.28 11.87 10.77
CA PRO A 91 -31.30 11.58 9.76
C PRO A 91 -32.72 11.77 10.30
N SER A 92 -32.86 11.77 11.63
CA SER A 92 -34.14 11.81 12.35
C SER A 92 -33.95 12.45 13.74
N THR A 93 -35.05 12.92 14.33
CA THR A 93 -35.07 13.50 15.69
C THR A 93 -35.19 12.46 16.81
N ASP A 94 -35.34 11.17 16.48
CA ASP A 94 -35.43 10.08 17.47
C ASP A 94 -34.11 9.79 18.21
N GLY A 95 -33.01 10.37 17.72
CA GLY A 95 -31.70 10.34 18.36
C GLY A 95 -30.98 9.00 18.26
N ARG A 96 -31.47 8.05 17.43
CA ARG A 96 -30.84 6.73 17.30
C ARG A 96 -29.46 6.78 16.65
N TYR A 97 -29.30 7.66 15.66
CA TYR A 97 -28.03 7.89 14.97
C TYR A 97 -27.71 9.38 14.95
N SER A 98 -26.44 9.69 15.07
CA SER A 98 -25.89 11.05 15.06
C SER A 98 -25.60 11.57 13.64
N SER A 99 -25.61 10.69 12.64
CA SER A 99 -25.46 11.02 11.22
C SER A 99 -26.28 10.08 10.32
N GLY A 100 -26.78 10.59 9.18
CA GLY A 100 -27.38 9.76 8.15
C GLY A 100 -26.42 8.72 7.56
N THR A 101 -25.14 9.09 7.35
CA THR A 101 -24.13 8.13 6.86
C THR A 101 -23.79 7.08 7.90
N GLU A 102 -23.86 7.42 9.20
CA GLU A 102 -23.75 6.45 10.28
C GLU A 102 -24.91 5.44 10.26
N GLU A 103 -26.15 5.90 10.06
CA GLU A 103 -27.32 5.02 9.89
C GLU A 103 -27.13 4.09 8.68
N GLU A 104 -26.74 4.64 7.53
CA GLU A 104 -26.50 3.88 6.30
C GLU A 104 -25.44 2.80 6.50
N PHE A 105 -24.30 3.15 7.11
CA PHE A 105 -23.21 2.23 7.40
C PHE A 105 -23.65 1.09 8.33
N ASN A 106 -24.32 1.41 9.44
CA ASN A 106 -24.80 0.42 10.38
C ASN A 106 -25.85 -0.52 9.75
N LEU A 107 -26.75 0.00 8.92
CA LEU A 107 -27.69 -0.82 8.17
C LEU A 107 -26.97 -1.76 7.20
N GLY A 108 -25.94 -1.28 6.50
CA GLY A 108 -25.10 -2.11 5.64
C GLY A 108 -24.47 -3.28 6.42
N LEU A 109 -23.90 -3.01 7.60
CA LEU A 109 -23.32 -4.05 8.45
C LEU A 109 -24.35 -5.05 8.96
N GLU A 110 -25.52 -4.59 9.41
CA GLU A 110 -26.62 -5.45 9.83
C GLU A 110 -26.98 -6.45 8.70
N LEU A 111 -27.10 -5.96 7.47
CA LEU A 111 -27.50 -6.76 6.31
C LEU A 111 -26.44 -7.79 5.87
N ILE A 112 -25.16 -7.59 6.19
CA ILE A 112 -24.12 -8.61 5.95
C ILE A 112 -24.47 -9.89 6.71
N SER A 113 -24.97 -9.77 7.95
CA SER A 113 -25.31 -10.91 8.80
C SER A 113 -26.60 -11.64 8.41
N VAL A 114 -27.45 -11.03 7.57
CA VAL A 114 -28.73 -11.59 7.14
C VAL A 114 -28.57 -12.33 5.81
N ILE A 115 -28.59 -13.66 5.83
CA ILE A 115 -28.30 -14.49 4.65
C ILE A 115 -29.30 -14.28 3.49
N GLU A 116 -30.56 -13.95 3.80
CA GLU A 116 -31.61 -13.68 2.82
C GLU A 116 -31.45 -12.31 2.13
N ARG A 117 -30.57 -11.44 2.65
CA ARG A 117 -30.31 -10.12 2.10
C ARG A 117 -29.05 -10.15 1.21
N PRO A 118 -29.03 -9.38 0.11
CA PRO A 118 -27.95 -9.45 -0.87
C PRO A 118 -26.60 -8.93 -0.35
N MET A 119 -26.59 -8.02 0.62
CA MET A 119 -25.36 -7.35 1.10
C MET A 119 -24.25 -8.34 1.50
N ARG A 120 -23.09 -8.26 0.87
CA ARG A 120 -21.94 -9.18 1.03
C ARG A 120 -20.75 -8.52 1.70
N ASN A 121 -20.57 -7.22 1.47
CA ASN A 121 -19.41 -6.48 1.95
C ASN A 121 -19.68 -4.98 2.02
N VAL A 122 -19.08 -4.33 3.02
CA VAL A 122 -19.07 -2.88 3.22
C VAL A 122 -17.61 -2.45 3.34
N CYS A 123 -17.17 -1.53 2.48
CA CYS A 123 -15.83 -0.95 2.53
C CYS A 123 -15.90 0.54 2.84
N VAL A 124 -14.94 1.03 3.62
CA VAL A 124 -14.89 2.43 4.06
C VAL A 124 -13.62 3.13 3.56
N PHE A 125 -13.78 4.27 2.91
CA PHE A 125 -12.67 5.07 2.41
C PHE A 125 -12.65 6.46 3.06
N PHE A 126 -11.48 6.87 3.56
CA PHE A 126 -11.26 8.15 4.21
C PHE A 126 -10.40 9.04 3.32
N LYS A 127 -10.93 10.17 2.87
CA LYS A 127 -10.14 11.21 2.22
C LYS A 127 -9.20 11.83 3.25
N SER A 128 -7.96 12.05 2.85
CA SER A 128 -6.96 12.71 3.69
C SER A 128 -7.42 14.10 4.12
N VAL A 129 -7.14 14.41 5.38
CA VAL A 129 -7.49 15.70 6.01
C VAL A 129 -6.23 16.54 6.15
N GLU A 130 -6.39 17.86 5.97
CA GLU A 130 -5.32 18.82 6.15
C GLU A 130 -4.69 18.73 7.54
N THR A 131 -3.36 18.80 7.59
CA THR A 131 -2.60 18.57 8.82
C THR A 131 -2.93 19.57 9.92
N GLY A 132 -3.17 20.84 9.59
CA GLY A 132 -3.55 21.86 10.58
C GLY A 132 -4.87 21.55 11.28
N ARG A 133 -5.83 20.96 10.57
CA ARG A 133 -7.12 20.55 11.16
C ARG A 133 -6.99 19.30 12.03
N LEU A 134 -6.13 18.35 11.65
CA LEU A 134 -5.79 17.20 12.51
C LEU A 134 -5.08 17.65 13.79
N ALA A 135 -4.20 18.64 13.71
CA ALA A 135 -3.55 19.21 14.90
C ALA A 135 -4.55 19.89 15.84
N ALA A 136 -5.57 20.53 15.28
CA ALA A 136 -6.64 21.23 16.00
C ALA A 136 -7.93 20.39 16.18
N LEU A 137 -7.81 19.05 16.22
CA LEU A 137 -8.95 18.11 16.23
C LEU A 137 -10.01 18.43 17.29
N GLU A 138 -9.60 18.92 18.46
CA GLU A 138 -10.52 19.23 19.57
C GLU A 138 -11.48 20.39 19.28
N LEU A 139 -11.17 21.22 18.29
CA LEU A 139 -11.99 22.38 17.91
C LEU A 139 -13.05 22.03 16.85
N ASP A 140 -13.02 20.82 16.29
CA ASP A 140 -13.90 20.40 15.20
C ASP A 140 -14.63 19.10 15.56
N SER A 141 -15.84 19.25 16.09
CA SER A 141 -16.64 18.10 16.56
C SER A 141 -17.03 17.13 15.44
N GLN A 142 -17.18 17.62 14.20
CA GLN A 142 -17.51 16.78 13.04
C GLN A 142 -16.29 15.96 12.62
N LEU A 143 -15.13 16.60 12.48
CA LEU A 143 -13.90 15.89 12.15
C LEU A 143 -13.51 14.91 13.27
N ARG A 144 -13.67 15.30 14.53
CA ARG A 144 -13.42 14.43 15.69
C ARG A 144 -14.22 13.14 15.62
N ALA A 145 -15.53 13.23 15.33
CA ALA A 145 -16.36 12.04 15.16
C ALA A 145 -15.88 11.13 14.02
N VAL A 146 -15.42 11.70 12.88
CA VAL A 146 -14.84 10.91 11.78
C VAL A 146 -13.55 10.20 12.20
N ILE A 147 -12.66 10.88 12.93
CA ILE A 147 -11.39 10.30 13.38
C ILE A 147 -11.59 9.22 14.45
N GLU A 148 -12.53 9.44 15.38
CA GLU A 148 -12.92 8.45 16.39
C GLU A 148 -13.55 7.21 15.70
N PHE A 149 -14.42 7.41 14.71
CA PHE A 149 -14.94 6.31 13.89
C PHE A 149 -13.86 5.53 13.16
N ARG A 150 -12.91 6.23 12.53
CA ARG A 150 -11.78 5.59 11.83
C ARG A 150 -10.96 4.72 12.75
N ALA A 151 -10.67 5.19 13.96
CA ALA A 151 -9.94 4.43 14.97
C ALA A 151 -10.72 3.21 15.49
N ALA A 152 -12.03 3.36 15.67
CA ALA A 152 -12.90 2.24 16.04
C ALA A 152 -12.86 1.15 14.95
N LEU A 153 -12.99 1.52 13.67
CA LEU A 153 -12.86 0.58 12.55
C LEU A 153 -11.51 -0.14 12.55
N GLU A 154 -10.42 0.62 12.73
CA GLU A 154 -9.06 0.09 12.80
C GLU A 154 -8.90 -0.95 13.92
N ALA A 155 -9.51 -0.71 15.08
CA ALA A 155 -9.46 -1.62 16.22
C ALA A 155 -10.22 -2.94 15.95
N THR A 156 -11.36 -2.89 15.23
CA THR A 156 -12.14 -4.11 14.94
C THR A 156 -11.44 -5.08 14.00
N LYS A 157 -10.64 -4.58 13.04
CA LYS A 157 -10.01 -5.38 11.96
C LYS A 157 -11.00 -6.22 11.11
N GLN A 158 -12.31 -5.96 11.21
CA GLN A 158 -13.35 -6.77 10.56
C GLN A 158 -13.73 -6.27 9.17
N HIS A 159 -13.49 -4.98 8.89
CA HIS A 159 -13.89 -4.35 7.63
C HIS A 159 -12.69 -3.71 6.94
N PHE A 160 -12.66 -3.87 5.61
CA PHE A 160 -11.68 -3.18 4.81
C PHE A 160 -11.93 -1.67 4.89
N HIS A 161 -10.91 -0.96 5.32
CA HIS A 161 -10.89 0.49 5.33
C HIS A 161 -9.57 0.98 4.74
N GLY A 162 -9.59 2.16 4.12
CA GLY A 162 -8.39 2.73 3.51
C GLY A 162 -8.43 4.24 3.43
N GLN A 163 -7.26 4.87 3.42
CA GLN A 163 -7.12 6.32 3.23
C GLN A 163 -6.67 6.66 1.81
N PHE A 164 -7.12 7.78 1.25
CA PHE A 164 -6.68 8.25 -0.07
C PHE A 164 -6.38 9.77 -0.07
N ASP A 165 -5.33 10.17 -0.77
CA ASP A 165 -4.90 11.57 -0.84
C ASP A 165 -5.50 12.32 -2.04
N ASP A 166 -5.77 11.61 -3.12
CA ASP A 166 -6.24 12.20 -4.38
C ASP A 166 -7.20 11.25 -5.13
N HIS A 167 -7.84 11.77 -6.18
CA HIS A 167 -8.79 11.03 -7.00
C HIS A 167 -8.18 9.79 -7.65
N LEU A 168 -6.91 9.84 -8.05
CA LEU A 168 -6.23 8.70 -8.64
C LEU A 168 -6.04 7.58 -7.61
N ALA A 169 -5.66 7.92 -6.38
CA ALA A 169 -5.55 6.97 -5.28
C ALA A 169 -6.90 6.35 -4.94
N LEU A 170 -7.98 7.15 -4.87
CA LEU A 170 -9.34 6.63 -4.66
C LEU A 170 -9.74 5.68 -5.78
N TYR A 171 -9.62 6.13 -7.03
CA TYR A 171 -9.91 5.34 -8.23
C TYR A 171 -9.21 3.98 -8.20
N GLN A 172 -7.93 3.97 -7.84
CA GLN A 172 -7.13 2.76 -7.78
C GLN A 172 -7.55 1.82 -6.66
N ARG A 173 -7.89 2.34 -5.48
CA ARG A 173 -8.37 1.54 -4.36
C ARG A 173 -9.73 0.92 -4.67
N VAL A 174 -10.63 1.67 -5.30
CA VAL A 174 -11.92 1.17 -5.76
C VAL A 174 -11.73 0.04 -6.77
N LEU A 175 -10.85 0.21 -7.76
CA LEU A 175 -10.55 -0.86 -8.72
C LEU A 175 -10.06 -2.14 -8.05
N VAL A 176 -9.14 -2.05 -7.07
CA VAL A 176 -8.66 -3.22 -6.30
C VAL A 176 -9.81 -3.90 -5.58
N GLN A 177 -10.70 -3.11 -4.97
CA GLN A 177 -11.85 -3.65 -4.24
C GLN A 177 -12.87 -4.35 -5.16
N LEU A 178 -13.14 -3.78 -6.33
CA LEU A 178 -14.00 -4.41 -7.34
C LEU A 178 -13.38 -5.72 -7.85
N ASP A 179 -12.06 -5.75 -7.99
CA ASP A 179 -11.32 -6.94 -8.41
C ASP A 179 -11.43 -8.08 -7.39
N GLU A 180 -11.38 -7.74 -6.10
CA GLU A 180 -11.64 -8.67 -5.00
C GLU A 180 -13.09 -9.17 -5.01
N TRP A 181 -14.06 -8.25 -5.08
CA TRP A 181 -15.49 -8.60 -5.09
C TRP A 181 -15.91 -9.43 -6.31
N ALA A 182 -15.27 -9.22 -7.46
CA ALA A 182 -15.54 -10.01 -8.66
C ALA A 182 -14.99 -11.45 -8.60
N ARG A 183 -14.10 -11.76 -7.64
CA ARG A 183 -13.61 -13.12 -7.40
C ARG A 183 -14.46 -13.91 -6.41
N ASP A 184 -15.43 -13.24 -5.77
CA ASP A 184 -16.36 -13.88 -4.84
C ASP A 184 -17.15 -15.00 -5.55
N SER A 185 -17.08 -16.22 -4.99
CA SER A 185 -17.56 -17.50 -5.53
C SER A 185 -19.07 -17.56 -5.83
N GLY A 186 -19.82 -16.53 -5.44
CA GLY A 186 -21.26 -16.40 -5.64
C GLY A 186 -22.09 -16.87 -4.44
N ILE A 187 -21.53 -17.72 -3.57
CA ILE A 187 -22.17 -18.12 -2.31
C ILE A 187 -21.89 -17.05 -1.26
N LYS A 188 -22.95 -16.45 -0.69
CA LYS A 188 -22.79 -15.52 0.43
C LYS A 188 -22.46 -16.33 1.69
N GLU A 189 -21.33 -16.03 2.31
CA GLU A 189 -21.00 -16.51 3.66
C GLU A 189 -21.58 -15.54 4.70
N THR A 190 -22.15 -16.07 5.79
CA THR A 190 -22.58 -15.25 6.92
C THR A 190 -21.36 -14.77 7.69
N LYS A 191 -21.19 -13.45 7.83
CA LYS A 191 -20.18 -12.87 8.73
C LYS A 191 -20.83 -12.50 10.06
N GLU A 192 -20.19 -12.83 11.18
CA GLU A 192 -20.64 -12.36 12.49
C GLU A 192 -20.59 -10.83 12.54
N TYR A 193 -21.69 -10.23 13.01
CA TYR A 193 -21.82 -8.80 13.22
C TYR A 193 -21.33 -8.46 14.62
N ASP A 194 -20.35 -7.55 14.72
CA ASP A 194 -19.92 -7.00 16.00
C ASP A 194 -20.61 -5.64 16.26
N PRO A 195 -21.56 -5.55 17.21
CA PRO A 195 -22.22 -4.31 17.57
C PRO A 195 -21.29 -3.29 18.26
N VAL A 196 -20.02 -3.59 18.50
CA VAL A 196 -19.05 -2.65 19.11
C VAL A 196 -18.84 -1.37 18.27
N LEU A 197 -19.16 -1.39 16.96
CA LEU A 197 -19.18 -0.19 16.10
C LEU A 197 -20.33 0.79 16.38
N VAL A 198 -21.28 0.43 17.26
CA VAL A 198 -22.51 1.20 17.54
C VAL A 198 -22.34 2.19 18.69
N SER A 199 -21.18 2.19 19.37
CA SER A 199 -20.90 3.06 20.52
C SER A 199 -19.46 3.59 20.46
N PHE A 200 -19.23 4.68 19.72
CA PHE A 200 -17.95 5.39 19.65
C PHE A 200 -17.43 5.94 21.00
N ALA A 201 -18.22 5.77 22.07
CA ALA A 201 -17.99 6.34 23.39
C ALA A 201 -16.73 5.85 24.14
N ASN A 202 -15.98 4.87 23.62
CA ASN A 202 -14.82 4.29 24.31
C ASN A 202 -13.48 4.38 23.57
N SER A 203 -13.40 4.96 22.36
CA SER A 203 -12.09 5.21 21.73
C SER A 203 -11.55 6.59 22.17
N SER A 204 -10.87 6.61 23.31
CA SER A 204 -10.24 7.75 23.97
C SER A 204 -9.07 8.39 23.20
N ILE A 205 -9.13 8.53 21.87
CA ILE A 205 -8.08 9.27 21.14
C ILE A 205 -8.02 10.71 21.64
N SER A 206 -9.15 11.38 21.78
CA SER A 206 -9.22 12.77 22.23
C SER A 206 -8.79 12.98 23.69
N THR A 207 -9.09 12.03 24.59
CA THR A 207 -8.71 12.11 26.02
C THR A 207 -7.27 11.68 26.30
N GLU A 208 -6.72 10.73 25.55
CA GLU A 208 -5.31 10.31 25.70
C GLU A 208 -4.34 11.25 24.99
N VAL A 209 -4.68 11.71 23.78
CA VAL A 209 -3.81 12.61 22.99
C VAL A 209 -3.82 14.03 23.60
N GLY A 210 -4.86 14.40 24.35
CA GLY A 210 -4.93 15.67 25.09
C GLY A 210 -3.91 15.81 26.23
N ALA A 211 -3.36 14.69 26.75
CA ALA A 211 -2.39 14.70 27.84
C ALA A 211 -0.92 14.86 27.37
N GLU A 212 -0.65 14.61 26.08
CA GLU A 212 0.70 14.61 25.50
C GLU A 212 1.02 15.97 24.85
N GLN A 213 0.90 17.06 25.62
CA GLN A 213 1.37 18.39 25.18
C GLN A 213 2.85 18.60 25.57
N GLY A 214 3.67 18.92 24.58
CA GLY A 214 5.08 19.31 24.73
C GLY A 214 6.08 18.18 24.47
N GLY A 215 6.96 18.35 23.48
CA GLY A 215 8.21 17.60 23.23
C GLY A 215 8.16 16.07 23.07
N ALA A 216 7.05 15.41 23.37
CA ALA A 216 6.88 13.96 23.35
C ALA A 216 5.91 13.48 22.25
N ALA A 217 5.29 14.40 21.50
CA ALA A 217 4.26 14.07 20.52
C ALA A 217 4.83 13.26 19.34
N LEU A 218 6.04 13.58 18.88
CA LEU A 218 6.70 12.81 17.82
C LEU A 218 7.02 11.39 18.26
N GLN A 219 7.57 11.20 19.46
CA GLN A 219 7.91 9.89 19.97
C GLN A 219 6.65 9.01 20.09
N SER A 220 5.57 9.55 20.65
CA SER A 220 4.28 8.88 20.68
C SER A 220 3.73 8.58 19.29
N ALA A 221 3.93 9.47 18.32
CA ALA A 221 3.52 9.26 16.93
C ALA A 221 4.25 8.07 16.29
N ILE A 222 5.57 7.99 16.51
CA ILE A 222 6.41 6.89 16.03
C ILE A 222 5.98 5.57 16.68
N GLU A 223 5.79 5.55 18.00
CA GLU A 223 5.34 4.36 18.72
C GLU A 223 3.94 3.90 18.29
N ALA A 224 3.02 4.84 18.08
CA ALA A 224 1.70 4.53 17.54
C ALA A 224 1.80 3.93 16.13
N ALA A 225 2.65 4.50 15.27
CA ALA A 225 2.89 3.98 13.94
C ALA A 225 3.50 2.56 13.94
N GLU A 226 4.46 2.30 14.82
CA GLU A 226 5.10 0.98 14.99
C GLU A 226 4.11 -0.08 15.51
N ARG A 227 3.17 0.31 16.38
CA ARG A 227 2.06 -0.54 16.82
C ARG A 227 0.97 -0.72 15.77
N GLY A 228 1.08 -0.05 14.63
CA GLY A 228 0.08 -0.08 13.57
C GLY A 228 -1.21 0.68 13.92
N LEU A 229 -1.17 1.61 14.88
CA LEU A 229 -2.26 2.52 15.23
C LEU A 229 -2.19 3.76 14.33
N THR A 230 -2.45 3.56 13.04
CA THR A 230 -2.31 4.53 11.97
C THR A 230 -3.16 5.78 12.20
N THR A 231 -4.37 5.62 12.75
CA THR A 231 -5.25 6.76 12.99
C THR A 231 -4.71 7.68 14.08
N ARG A 232 -4.22 7.09 15.16
CA ARG A 232 -3.59 7.81 16.27
C ARG A 232 -2.29 8.47 15.83
N ALA A 233 -1.47 7.75 15.05
CA ALA A 233 -0.21 8.26 14.53
C ALA A 233 -0.41 9.52 13.67
N ASP A 234 -1.40 9.53 12.75
CA ASP A 234 -1.73 10.72 11.93
C ASP A 234 -1.96 11.98 12.79
N VAL A 235 -2.76 11.86 13.85
CA VAL A 235 -3.10 12.98 14.75
C VAL A 235 -1.87 13.43 15.54
N LEU A 236 -1.09 12.49 16.07
CA LEU A 236 0.11 12.80 16.85
C LEU A 236 1.21 13.45 15.98
N PHE A 237 1.45 12.94 14.77
CA PHE A 237 2.35 13.59 13.82
C PHE A 237 1.89 15.00 13.47
N ALA A 238 0.59 15.20 13.22
CA ALA A 238 0.04 16.52 12.95
C ALA A 238 0.29 17.51 14.11
N ARG A 239 0.16 17.07 15.36
CA ARG A 239 0.46 17.88 16.55
C ARG A 239 1.96 18.16 16.69
N ALA A 240 2.80 17.15 16.45
CA ALA A 240 4.26 17.26 16.52
C ALA A 240 4.83 18.30 15.55
N LEU A 241 4.19 18.52 14.39
CA LEU A 241 4.64 19.55 13.43
C LEU A 241 4.70 20.96 14.02
N SER A 242 3.85 21.28 15.00
CA SER A 242 3.83 22.63 15.61
C SER A 242 4.93 22.85 16.66
N THR A 243 5.62 21.79 17.10
CA THR A 243 6.55 21.83 18.24
C THR A 243 7.94 21.25 17.95
N GLU A 244 8.07 20.35 16.99
CA GLU A 244 9.29 19.53 16.77
C GLU A 244 9.90 19.70 15.36
N GLY A 245 9.42 20.70 14.60
CA GLY A 245 10.06 21.22 13.39
C GLY A 245 10.38 20.18 12.30
N ALA A 246 11.57 20.29 11.72
CA ALA A 246 12.05 19.50 10.57
C ALA A 246 12.00 17.97 10.76
N GLN A 247 12.34 17.49 11.96
CA GLN A 247 12.33 16.06 12.26
C GLN A 247 10.92 15.47 12.20
N ALA A 248 9.93 16.18 12.75
CA ALA A 248 8.55 15.75 12.72
C ALA A 248 8.01 15.70 11.28
N VAL A 249 8.36 16.68 10.44
CA VAL A 249 7.99 16.67 9.02
C VAL A 249 8.58 15.44 8.31
N PHE A 250 9.86 15.15 8.53
CA PHE A 250 10.53 14.01 7.90
C PHE A 250 9.94 12.66 8.32
N GLU A 251 9.72 12.44 9.63
CA GLU A 251 9.14 11.20 10.12
C GLU A 251 7.68 11.04 9.70
N TYR A 252 6.92 12.13 9.62
CA TYR A 252 5.55 12.09 9.11
C TYR A 252 5.51 11.75 7.61
N ALA A 253 6.40 12.33 6.80
CA ALA A 253 6.54 11.97 5.38
C ALA A 253 6.85 10.47 5.21
N LYS A 254 7.78 9.92 5.99
CA LYS A 254 8.09 8.48 6.01
C LYS A 254 6.89 7.63 6.39
N PHE A 255 6.13 8.05 7.41
CA PHE A 255 4.91 7.36 7.83
C PHE A 255 3.87 7.35 6.70
N LEU A 256 3.57 8.50 6.09
CA LEU A 256 2.65 8.63 4.97
C LEU A 256 3.06 7.74 3.80
N ARG A 257 4.35 7.74 3.44
CA ARG A 257 4.89 6.86 2.39
C ARG A 257 4.68 5.38 2.71
N ARG A 258 4.88 4.95 3.96
CA ARG A 258 4.66 3.56 4.40
C ARG A 258 3.18 3.16 4.30
N GLN A 259 2.26 4.10 4.51
CA GLN A 259 0.81 3.90 4.34
C GLN A 259 0.35 3.93 2.86
N GLY A 260 1.28 4.14 1.91
CA GLY A 260 0.96 4.31 0.49
C GLY A 260 0.32 5.66 0.17
N ARG A 261 0.31 6.61 1.11
CA ARG A 261 -0.15 8.00 0.95
C ARG A 261 0.97 8.84 0.32
N LEU A 262 1.29 8.49 -0.93
CA LEU A 262 2.48 8.98 -1.63
C LEU A 262 2.40 10.47 -1.94
N SER A 263 1.22 10.97 -2.33
CA SER A 263 1.04 12.39 -2.67
C SER A 263 1.22 13.27 -1.42
N ALA A 264 0.63 12.89 -0.30
CA ALA A 264 0.83 13.59 0.97
C ALA A 264 2.28 13.49 1.47
N ALA A 265 2.94 12.34 1.28
CA ALA A 265 4.34 12.15 1.65
C ALA A 265 5.29 13.10 0.88
N VAL A 266 5.08 13.25 -0.44
CA VAL A 266 5.86 14.20 -1.26
C VAL A 266 5.61 15.63 -0.83
N GLU A 267 4.36 16.02 -0.62
CA GLU A 267 4.02 17.38 -0.17
C GLU A 267 4.76 17.73 1.12
N LYS A 268 4.80 16.82 2.11
CA LYS A 268 5.53 17.05 3.36
C LYS A 268 7.04 17.11 3.16
N ALA A 269 7.60 16.23 2.35
CA ALA A 269 9.03 16.27 2.06
C ALA A 269 9.42 17.52 1.25
N GLU A 270 8.57 18.03 0.36
CA GLU A 270 8.78 19.27 -0.38
C GLU A 270 8.75 20.51 0.53
N LEU A 271 7.83 20.55 1.50
CA LEU A 271 7.81 21.61 2.53
C LEU A 271 9.13 21.64 3.31
N LEU A 272 9.61 20.48 3.75
CA LEU A 272 10.89 20.37 4.46
C LEU A 272 12.08 20.81 3.60
N HIS A 273 12.08 20.41 2.31
CA HIS A 273 13.11 20.84 1.37
C HIS A 273 13.12 22.35 1.24
N LEU A 274 11.97 22.99 1.01
CA LEU A 274 11.84 24.45 0.88
C LEU A 274 12.32 25.22 2.12
N GLU A 275 12.08 24.70 3.32
CA GLU A 275 12.58 25.29 4.57
C GLU A 275 14.11 25.20 4.70
N GLY A 276 14.73 24.17 4.12
CA GLY A 276 16.19 23.99 4.09
C GLY A 276 16.89 24.83 3.02
N VAL A 277 16.21 25.15 1.91
CA VAL A 277 16.80 25.94 0.81
C VAL A 277 17.23 27.31 1.32
N GLY A 278 18.54 27.57 1.28
CA GLY A 278 19.12 28.88 1.63
C GLY A 278 19.81 28.94 3.00
N ALA A 279 19.99 27.82 3.70
CA ALA A 279 20.71 27.74 4.97
C ALA A 279 22.21 28.15 4.93
N GLY A 280 22.75 28.47 3.75
CA GLY A 280 24.12 28.93 3.56
C GLY A 280 25.14 27.79 3.46
N ASN A 281 26.42 28.14 3.26
CA ASN A 281 27.50 27.16 3.12
C ASN A 281 28.10 26.83 4.50
N GLY A 282 27.79 25.66 5.07
CA GLY A 282 28.37 25.14 6.31
C GLY A 282 27.74 23.83 6.79
N ASN A 283 28.33 23.17 7.81
CA ASN A 283 27.79 21.97 8.46
C ASN A 283 26.58 22.30 9.37
N SER A 284 25.56 22.94 8.81
CA SER A 284 24.39 23.33 9.57
C SER A 284 23.38 22.15 9.65
N PRO A 285 22.65 21.97 10.76
CA PRO A 285 21.60 20.93 10.87
C PRO A 285 20.55 21.02 9.76
N GLU A 286 20.30 22.20 9.22
CA GLU A 286 19.36 22.48 8.14
C GLU A 286 19.77 21.79 6.83
N LEU A 287 21.07 21.74 6.53
CA LEU A 287 21.63 21.05 5.36
C LEU A 287 21.30 19.55 5.39
N LEU A 288 21.40 18.94 6.58
CA LEU A 288 21.09 17.52 6.76
C LEU A 288 19.60 17.24 6.51
N TRP A 289 18.72 18.16 6.94
CA TRP A 289 17.28 18.05 6.69
C TRP A 289 16.92 18.25 5.22
N GLU A 290 17.58 19.17 4.52
CA GLU A 290 17.41 19.36 3.09
C GLU A 290 17.77 18.08 2.30
N ILE A 291 18.93 17.48 2.61
CA ILE A 291 19.39 16.23 2.00
C ILE A 291 18.40 15.09 2.29
N LYS A 292 17.96 14.95 3.53
CA LYS A 292 16.98 13.94 3.95
C LYS A 292 15.64 14.12 3.20
N ALA A 293 15.19 15.36 3.05
CA ALA A 293 13.97 15.69 2.32
C ALA A 293 14.06 15.29 0.85
N LEU A 294 15.15 15.67 0.15
CA LEU A 294 15.38 15.26 -1.25
C LEU A 294 15.43 13.74 -1.41
N ALA A 295 16.08 13.05 -0.49
CA ALA A 295 16.11 11.59 -0.48
C ALA A 295 14.71 10.99 -0.34
N GLU A 296 13.88 11.53 0.56
CA GLU A 296 12.50 11.08 0.78
C GLU A 296 11.61 11.34 -0.44
N ILE A 297 11.67 12.55 -1.04
CA ILE A 297 11.00 12.87 -2.31
C ILE A 297 11.38 11.82 -3.36
N ALA A 298 12.67 11.54 -3.51
CA ALA A 298 13.16 10.59 -4.49
C ALA A 298 12.63 9.16 -4.26
N VAL A 299 12.54 8.70 -3.00
CA VAL A 299 11.96 7.38 -2.70
C VAL A 299 10.48 7.35 -3.10
N VAL A 300 9.73 8.41 -2.81
CA VAL A 300 8.31 8.47 -3.18
C VAL A 300 8.13 8.53 -4.70
N GLU A 301 8.90 9.37 -5.41
CA GLU A 301 8.86 9.46 -6.88
C GLU A 301 9.15 8.10 -7.53
N ARG A 302 10.15 7.36 -7.03
CA ARG A 302 10.41 5.99 -7.49
C ARG A 302 9.22 5.07 -7.21
N LYS A 303 8.58 5.17 -6.03
CA LYS A 303 7.34 4.42 -5.73
C LYS A 303 6.15 4.85 -6.60
N MET A 304 6.14 6.05 -7.16
CA MET A 304 5.13 6.51 -8.13
C MET A 304 5.45 6.14 -9.59
N GLY A 305 6.59 5.48 -9.86
CA GLY A 305 7.02 5.10 -11.21
C GLY A 305 7.88 6.14 -11.91
N LYS A 306 8.20 7.25 -11.24
CA LYS A 306 9.02 8.35 -11.76
C LYS A 306 10.50 8.13 -11.43
N ALA A 307 11.08 7.03 -11.90
CA ALA A 307 12.45 6.65 -11.55
C ALA A 307 13.52 7.67 -12.00
N LEU A 308 13.33 8.35 -13.14
CA LEU A 308 14.26 9.38 -13.61
C LEU A 308 14.21 10.67 -12.75
N ALA A 309 13.02 11.04 -12.26
CA ALA A 309 12.87 12.15 -11.32
C ALA A 309 13.58 11.82 -10.00
N SER A 310 13.37 10.59 -9.50
CA SER A 310 14.06 10.06 -8.32
C SER A 310 15.59 10.14 -8.44
N GLU A 311 16.14 9.74 -9.59
CA GLU A 311 17.59 9.85 -9.84
C GLU A 311 18.05 11.31 -9.76
N THR A 312 17.31 12.21 -10.40
CA THR A 312 17.61 13.65 -10.42
C THR A 312 17.67 14.21 -8.99
N ARG A 313 16.68 13.90 -8.16
CA ARG A 313 16.62 14.33 -6.75
C ARG A 313 17.76 13.78 -5.89
N LEU A 314 18.13 12.52 -6.09
CA LEU A 314 19.24 11.92 -5.35
C LEU A 314 20.60 12.51 -5.76
N ARG A 315 20.78 12.82 -7.04
CA ARG A 315 21.98 13.54 -7.52
C ARG A 315 22.01 14.99 -7.04
N GLU A 316 20.86 15.62 -6.89
CA GLU A 316 20.75 16.94 -6.25
C GLU A 316 21.20 16.86 -4.78
N ALA A 317 20.66 15.91 -4.00
CA ALA A 317 21.07 15.68 -2.61
C ALA A 317 22.57 15.43 -2.48
N LEU A 318 23.17 14.66 -3.39
CA LEU A 318 24.61 14.38 -3.38
C LEU A 318 25.49 15.62 -3.56
N LYS A 319 25.03 16.65 -4.28
CA LYS A 319 25.77 17.90 -4.49
C LYS A 319 25.80 18.80 -3.25
N ILE A 320 24.90 18.56 -2.31
CA ILE A 320 24.71 19.38 -1.11
C ILE A 320 25.65 18.93 0.01
N PHE A 321 26.06 17.65 0.04
CA PHE A 321 26.97 17.15 1.07
C PHE A 321 28.28 17.95 1.14
N PRO A 322 28.76 18.30 2.35
CA PRO A 322 30.08 18.89 2.51
C PRO A 322 31.18 17.93 2.06
N GLU A 323 32.27 18.49 1.51
CA GLU A 323 33.47 17.74 1.17
C GLU A 323 34.67 18.23 2.03
N PRO A 324 35.33 17.34 2.79
CA PRO A 324 35.01 15.92 3.00
C PRO A 324 33.72 15.71 3.81
N ILE A 325 33.10 14.52 3.67
CA ILE A 325 31.85 14.16 4.38
C ILE A 325 32.12 14.10 5.90
N PRO A 326 31.49 14.95 6.72
CA PRO A 326 31.61 14.88 8.18
C PRO A 326 30.91 13.66 8.77
N GLU A 327 31.33 13.20 9.95
CA GLU A 327 30.79 12.01 10.64
C GLU A 327 29.27 12.06 10.83
N GLU A 328 28.73 13.24 11.12
CA GLU A 328 27.30 13.49 11.29
C GLU A 328 26.48 13.35 10.00
N PHE A 329 27.13 13.43 8.83
CA PHE A 329 26.49 13.25 7.51
C PHE A 329 26.63 11.83 6.96
N GLU A 330 27.58 11.04 7.46
CA GLU A 330 27.94 9.73 6.89
C GLU A 330 26.74 8.76 6.79
N GLU A 331 25.89 8.67 7.81
CA GLU A 331 24.69 7.81 7.77
C GLU A 331 23.74 8.25 6.66
N THR A 332 23.49 9.56 6.56
CA THR A 332 22.60 10.13 5.54
C THR A 332 23.20 9.98 4.15
N TRP A 333 24.52 10.12 4.02
CA TRP A 333 25.23 9.88 2.78
C TRP A 333 25.12 8.42 2.32
N ALA A 334 25.26 7.47 3.24
CA ALA A 334 25.06 6.06 2.95
C ALA A 334 23.62 5.77 2.52
N TYR A 335 22.64 6.40 3.18
CA TYR A 335 21.22 6.30 2.82
C TYR A 335 20.92 6.86 1.42
N VAL A 336 21.44 8.05 1.08
CA VAL A 336 21.28 8.65 -0.25
C VAL A 336 21.94 7.80 -1.32
N SER A 337 23.17 7.32 -1.07
CA SER A 337 23.92 6.47 -2.00
C SER A 337 23.20 5.15 -2.30
N ASP A 338 22.65 4.49 -1.27
CA ASP A 338 21.86 3.27 -1.46
C ASP A 338 20.60 3.52 -2.28
N ASN A 339 19.88 4.61 -1.98
CA ASN A 339 18.65 4.94 -2.71
C ASN A 339 18.96 5.29 -4.17
N LEU A 340 20.07 6.00 -4.44
CA LEU A 340 20.52 6.27 -5.80
C LEU A 340 20.80 4.94 -6.51
N ALA A 341 21.52 4.03 -5.88
CA ALA A 341 21.82 2.74 -6.47
C ALA A 341 20.56 1.89 -6.73
N VAL A 342 19.58 1.89 -5.84
CA VAL A 342 18.28 1.22 -6.06
C VAL A 342 17.55 1.85 -7.25
N THR A 343 17.57 3.18 -7.37
CA THR A 343 16.99 3.89 -8.51
C THR A 343 17.72 3.56 -9.82
N LEU A 344 19.05 3.64 -9.84
CA LEU A 344 19.90 3.27 -10.98
C LEU A 344 19.67 1.81 -11.41
N THR A 345 19.56 0.89 -10.44
CA THR A 345 19.22 -0.52 -10.71
C THR A 345 17.84 -0.67 -11.36
N SER A 346 16.88 0.19 -11.00
CA SER A 346 15.52 0.14 -11.57
C SER A 346 15.45 0.63 -13.03
N ILE A 347 16.37 1.51 -13.44
CA ILE A 347 16.47 2.05 -14.80
C ILE A 347 17.50 1.32 -15.68
N GLY A 348 18.27 0.40 -15.10
CA GLY A 348 19.21 -0.47 -15.83
C GLY A 348 20.68 -0.06 -15.77
N SER A 349 21.04 0.97 -15.00
CA SER A 349 22.42 1.45 -14.82
C SER A 349 23.14 0.64 -13.73
N TYR A 350 23.40 -0.64 -13.99
CA TYR A 350 23.84 -1.58 -12.96
C TYR A 350 25.27 -1.37 -12.47
N GLU A 351 26.20 -1.02 -13.36
CA GLU A 351 27.60 -0.78 -13.01
C GLU A 351 27.72 0.41 -12.05
N GLU A 352 27.11 1.54 -12.40
CA GLU A 352 27.11 2.74 -11.55
C GLU A 352 26.40 2.46 -10.21
N ALA A 353 25.27 1.74 -10.22
CA ALA A 353 24.59 1.34 -9.00
C ALA A 353 25.49 0.52 -8.07
N ALA A 354 26.22 -0.47 -8.62
CA ALA A 354 27.12 -1.30 -7.84
C ALA A 354 28.29 -0.49 -7.26
N GLU A 355 28.80 0.53 -7.96
CA GLU A 355 29.81 1.42 -7.41
C GLU A 355 29.30 2.21 -6.20
N TRP A 356 28.12 2.83 -6.30
CA TRP A 356 27.53 3.57 -5.19
C TRP A 356 27.30 2.69 -3.95
N ILE A 357 26.81 1.46 -4.14
CA ILE A 357 26.63 0.50 -3.04
C ILE A 357 27.97 0.10 -2.43
N ARG A 358 29.01 -0.15 -3.23
CA ARG A 358 30.34 -0.47 -2.68
C ARG A 358 30.90 0.67 -1.84
N ARG A 359 30.66 1.93 -2.22
CA ARG A 359 31.06 3.07 -1.40
C ARG A 359 30.27 3.15 -0.09
N SER A 360 28.97 2.87 -0.10
CA SER A 360 28.16 2.81 1.14
C SER A 360 28.56 1.65 2.05
N ILE A 361 28.89 0.48 1.48
CA ILE A 361 29.45 -0.67 2.23
C ILE A 361 30.74 -0.27 2.93
N ALA A 362 31.71 0.30 2.21
CA ALA A 362 33.01 0.67 2.78
C ALA A 362 32.87 1.67 3.94
N LEU A 363 31.89 2.58 3.86
CA LEU A 363 31.59 3.51 4.95
C LEU A 363 31.00 2.78 6.17
N ARG A 364 30.01 1.92 5.95
CA ARG A 364 29.33 1.17 7.03
C ARG A 364 30.23 0.14 7.71
N GLU A 365 31.18 -0.44 6.98
CA GLU A 365 32.21 -1.32 7.54
C GLU A 365 33.06 -0.56 8.56
N ARG A 366 33.52 0.66 8.21
CA ARG A 366 34.30 1.50 9.14
C ARG A 366 33.51 1.88 10.39
N ARG A 367 32.19 2.05 10.26
CA ARG A 367 31.29 2.41 11.36
C ARG A 367 30.77 1.20 12.16
N GLY A 368 30.98 -0.02 11.69
CA GLY A 368 30.47 -1.23 12.34
C GLY A 368 28.94 -1.40 12.27
N GLU A 369 28.28 -0.85 11.24
CA GLU A 369 26.81 -0.87 11.12
C GLU A 369 26.28 -2.20 10.52
N ALA A 370 26.14 -3.24 11.33
CA ALA A 370 25.74 -4.58 10.87
C ALA A 370 24.42 -4.60 10.05
N GLU A 371 23.38 -3.90 10.53
CA GLU A 371 22.07 -3.80 9.85
C GLU A 371 22.17 -3.06 8.51
N GLY A 372 22.91 -1.95 8.48
CA GLY A 372 23.13 -1.18 7.27
C GLY A 372 23.96 -1.96 6.24
N LEU A 373 24.93 -2.75 6.70
CA LEU A 373 25.72 -3.64 5.85
C LEU A 373 24.87 -4.72 5.23
N ALA A 374 24.00 -5.38 6.00
CA ALA A 374 23.07 -6.39 5.49
C ALA A 374 22.20 -5.82 4.35
N ARG A 375 21.63 -4.62 4.55
CA ARG A 375 20.84 -3.94 3.52
C ARG A 375 21.65 -3.63 2.26
N SER A 376 22.88 -3.16 2.42
CA SER A 376 23.77 -2.82 1.31
C SER A 376 24.15 -4.06 0.50
N HIS A 377 24.48 -5.16 1.17
CA HIS A 377 24.81 -6.43 0.53
C HIS A 377 23.62 -7.03 -0.21
N ALA A 378 22.41 -6.97 0.36
CA ALA A 378 21.19 -7.37 -0.33
C ALA A 378 20.95 -6.53 -1.60
N ASN A 379 21.15 -5.21 -1.52
CA ASN A 379 21.04 -4.32 -2.69
C ASN A 379 22.10 -4.65 -3.75
N LEU A 380 23.36 -4.84 -3.37
CA LEU A 380 24.44 -5.18 -4.30
C LEU A 380 24.17 -6.51 -4.99
N ALA A 381 23.77 -7.54 -4.24
CA ALA A 381 23.44 -8.84 -4.80
C ALA A 381 22.26 -8.75 -5.78
N ARG A 382 21.24 -7.95 -5.48
CA ARG A 382 20.12 -7.69 -6.41
C ARG A 382 20.59 -7.04 -7.71
N THR A 383 21.48 -6.04 -7.62
CA THR A 383 22.07 -5.36 -8.78
C THR A 383 22.95 -6.31 -9.61
N LEU A 384 23.78 -7.13 -8.95
CA LEU A 384 24.62 -8.13 -9.59
C LEU A 384 23.78 -9.20 -10.31
N ASN A 385 22.73 -9.70 -9.67
CA ASN A 385 21.81 -10.67 -10.29
C ASN A 385 21.13 -10.06 -11.54
N ARG A 386 20.66 -8.81 -11.47
CA ARG A 386 20.05 -8.11 -12.63
C ARG A 386 21.02 -7.80 -13.77
N SER A 387 22.31 -7.63 -13.48
CA SER A 387 23.37 -7.48 -14.49
C SER A 387 23.91 -8.83 -15.01
N GLY A 388 23.34 -9.96 -14.57
CA GLY A 388 23.74 -11.30 -14.99
C GLY A 388 24.94 -11.88 -14.22
N LYS A 389 25.50 -11.15 -13.25
CA LYS A 389 26.61 -11.60 -12.38
C LYS A 389 26.10 -12.44 -11.21
N ILE A 390 25.35 -13.48 -11.53
CA ILE A 390 24.57 -14.26 -10.55
C ILE A 390 25.49 -15.02 -9.59
N LEU A 391 26.60 -15.58 -10.07
CA LEU A 391 27.59 -16.27 -9.23
C LEU A 391 28.23 -15.34 -8.20
N GLU A 392 28.56 -14.10 -8.59
CA GLU A 392 29.10 -13.08 -7.70
C GLU A 392 28.07 -12.70 -6.63
N ALA A 393 26.79 -12.52 -7.02
CA ALA A 393 25.70 -12.23 -6.08
C ALA A 393 25.51 -13.34 -5.03
N ALA A 394 25.48 -14.60 -5.46
CA ALA A 394 25.33 -15.74 -4.56
C ALA A 394 26.52 -15.89 -3.60
N GLY A 395 27.75 -15.76 -4.11
CA GLY A 395 28.96 -15.84 -3.29
C GLY A 395 29.06 -14.71 -2.27
N LEU A 396 28.69 -13.48 -2.66
CA LEU A 396 28.62 -12.33 -1.76
C LEU A 396 27.68 -12.58 -0.58
N LEU A 397 26.45 -13.02 -0.87
CA LEU A 397 25.43 -13.26 0.16
C LEU A 397 25.77 -14.46 1.04
N GLU A 398 26.27 -15.55 0.48
CA GLU A 398 26.71 -16.71 1.26
C GLU A 398 27.83 -16.33 2.23
N SER A 399 28.84 -15.60 1.73
CA SER A 399 29.95 -15.12 2.55
C SER A 399 29.47 -14.20 3.67
N PHE A 400 28.57 -13.25 3.36
CA PHE A 400 28.02 -12.33 4.35
C PHE A 400 27.19 -13.05 5.41
N LEU A 401 26.26 -13.94 5.02
CA LEU A 401 25.42 -14.72 5.94
C LEU A 401 26.25 -15.64 6.86
N ARG A 402 27.39 -16.14 6.37
CA ARG A 402 28.29 -16.98 7.19
C ARG A 402 29.06 -16.17 8.23
N GLN A 403 29.36 -14.91 7.94
CA GLN A 403 30.17 -14.03 8.79
C GLN A 403 29.33 -13.06 9.64
N SER A 404 28.04 -12.91 9.31
CA SER A 404 27.15 -11.98 10.00
C SER A 404 27.02 -12.32 11.48
N SER A 405 26.97 -11.28 12.32
CA SER A 405 26.78 -11.42 13.75
C SER A 405 25.51 -12.22 14.09
N PRO A 406 25.52 -13.07 15.13
CA PRO A 406 24.31 -13.67 15.68
C PRO A 406 23.23 -12.66 16.10
N ASP A 407 23.64 -11.42 16.39
CA ASP A 407 22.72 -10.34 16.80
C ASP A 407 22.05 -9.63 15.62
N LEU A 408 22.36 -10.00 14.37
CA LEU A 408 21.69 -9.45 13.20
C LEU A 408 20.18 -9.71 13.29
N SER A 409 19.38 -8.68 13.09
CA SER A 409 17.93 -8.78 13.21
C SER A 409 17.37 -9.87 12.29
N ALA A 410 16.36 -10.59 12.78
CA ALA A 410 15.64 -11.60 11.98
C ALA A 410 15.10 -11.01 10.68
N ARG A 411 14.70 -9.73 10.68
CA ARG A 411 14.27 -9.00 9.48
C ARG A 411 15.40 -8.85 8.46
N ALA A 412 16.56 -8.34 8.86
CA ALA A 412 17.69 -8.18 7.94
C ALA A 412 18.22 -9.53 7.43
N ARG A 413 18.21 -10.55 8.29
CA ARG A 413 18.56 -11.92 7.91
C ARG A 413 17.57 -12.49 6.88
N ALA A 414 16.28 -12.27 7.06
CA ALA A 414 15.26 -12.68 6.10
C ALA A 414 15.43 -12.00 4.73
N ASP A 415 15.74 -10.70 4.70
CA ASP A 415 15.99 -9.97 3.45
C ASP A 415 17.19 -10.52 2.67
N LEU A 416 18.29 -10.84 3.37
CA LEU A 416 19.48 -11.47 2.79
C LEU A 416 19.18 -12.87 2.24
N LEU A 417 18.48 -13.69 3.03
CA LEU A 417 18.08 -15.04 2.63
C LEU A 417 17.14 -15.02 1.41
N ALA A 418 16.23 -14.05 1.33
CA ALA A 418 15.34 -13.88 0.19
C ALA A 418 16.12 -13.57 -1.12
N GLU A 419 17.11 -12.66 -1.05
CA GLU A 419 17.96 -12.37 -2.20
C GLU A 419 18.93 -13.53 -2.52
N TYR A 420 19.39 -14.28 -1.50
CA TYR A 420 20.27 -15.43 -1.69
C TYR A 420 19.53 -16.57 -2.38
N GLY A 421 18.33 -16.90 -1.90
CA GLY A 421 17.46 -17.88 -2.53
C GLY A 421 17.09 -17.48 -3.96
N HIS A 422 16.88 -16.18 -4.22
CA HIS A 422 16.68 -15.69 -5.59
C HIS A 422 17.92 -15.88 -6.49
N ALA A 423 19.13 -15.60 -5.99
CA ALA A 423 20.36 -15.84 -6.74
C ALA A 423 20.59 -17.34 -6.99
N LEU A 424 20.38 -18.20 -5.99
CA LEU A 424 20.46 -19.65 -6.11
C LEU A 424 19.47 -20.21 -7.14
N MET A 425 18.23 -19.69 -7.15
CA MET A 425 17.23 -20.07 -8.13
C MET A 425 17.65 -19.66 -9.56
N SER A 426 18.30 -18.50 -9.73
CA SER A 426 18.88 -18.09 -11.01
C SER A 426 20.07 -18.96 -11.45
N LEU A 427 20.75 -19.63 -10.51
CA LEU A 427 21.80 -20.64 -10.76
C LEU A 427 21.25 -22.06 -10.92
N ASP A 428 19.94 -22.24 -10.91
CA ASP A 428 19.26 -23.55 -10.95
C ASP A 428 19.59 -24.47 -9.75
N ARG A 429 20.06 -23.89 -8.63
CA ARG A 429 20.25 -24.60 -7.35
C ARG A 429 18.94 -24.60 -6.55
N LEU A 430 17.92 -25.25 -7.09
CA LEU A 430 16.54 -25.12 -6.63
C LEU A 430 16.30 -25.61 -5.18
N ASP A 431 16.98 -26.67 -4.74
CA ASP A 431 16.85 -27.18 -3.36
C ASP A 431 17.42 -26.20 -2.33
N ASP A 432 18.58 -25.61 -2.62
CA ASP A 432 19.20 -24.62 -1.74
C ASP A 432 18.39 -23.31 -1.73
N ALA A 433 17.85 -22.92 -2.91
CA ALA A 433 16.93 -21.80 -3.01
C ALA A 433 15.67 -22.03 -2.17
N SER A 434 15.10 -23.23 -2.19
CA SER A 434 13.94 -23.59 -1.38
C SER A 434 14.20 -23.40 0.10
N LYS A 435 15.32 -23.92 0.62
CA LYS A 435 15.71 -23.78 2.03
C LYS A 435 15.81 -22.30 2.44
N ALA A 436 16.58 -21.51 1.68
CA ALA A 436 16.78 -20.10 1.98
C ALA A 436 15.46 -19.29 1.93
N LEU A 437 14.61 -19.54 0.93
CA LEU A 437 13.34 -18.82 0.77
C LEU A 437 12.30 -19.20 1.83
N LEU A 438 12.24 -20.46 2.24
CA LEU A 438 11.34 -20.90 3.32
C LEU A 438 11.78 -20.33 4.67
N GLU A 439 13.07 -20.33 4.96
CA GLU A 439 13.61 -19.70 6.17
C GLU A 439 13.35 -18.18 6.18
N ALA A 440 13.46 -17.51 5.03
CA ALA A 440 13.10 -16.10 4.91
C ALA A 440 11.59 -15.85 5.14
N ASP A 441 10.70 -16.72 4.66
CA ASP A 441 9.26 -16.61 4.93
C ASP A 441 8.95 -16.80 6.42
N GLU A 442 9.52 -17.82 7.06
CA GLU A 442 9.35 -18.11 8.49
C GLU A 442 9.80 -16.93 9.36
N LEU A 443 11.02 -16.42 9.15
CA LEU A 443 11.54 -15.26 9.89
C LEU A 443 10.64 -14.03 9.72
N ASN A 444 10.16 -13.77 8.51
CA ASN A 444 9.26 -12.63 8.26
C ASN A 444 7.93 -12.78 8.97
N ARG A 445 7.36 -14.00 9.03
CA ARG A 445 6.12 -14.27 9.78
C ARG A 445 6.33 -14.08 11.27
N ASP A 446 7.42 -14.58 11.82
CA ASP A 446 7.72 -14.54 13.26
C ASP A 446 7.85 -13.10 13.76
N VAL A 447 8.45 -12.21 12.95
CA VAL A 447 8.58 -10.78 13.28
C VAL A 447 7.42 -9.92 12.76
N GLY A 448 6.40 -10.51 12.13
CA GLY A 448 5.26 -9.79 11.56
C GLY A 448 5.60 -8.86 10.39
N ASN A 449 6.72 -9.08 9.68
CA ASN A 449 7.13 -8.30 8.52
C ASN A 449 6.35 -8.71 7.26
N ARG A 450 5.11 -8.20 7.13
CA ARG A 450 4.22 -8.49 5.99
C ARG A 450 4.78 -8.11 4.62
N GLU A 451 5.60 -7.06 4.53
CA GLU A 451 6.24 -6.66 3.27
C GLU A 451 7.27 -7.72 2.83
N GLY A 452 8.13 -8.15 3.77
CA GLY A 452 9.09 -9.23 3.52
C GLY A 452 8.42 -10.56 3.21
N GLU A 453 7.33 -10.87 3.90
CA GLU A 453 6.47 -12.04 3.64
C GLU A 453 5.94 -12.04 2.19
N GLY A 454 5.45 -10.89 1.71
CA GLY A 454 4.98 -10.75 0.33
C GLY A 454 6.09 -10.95 -0.70
N VAL A 455 7.31 -10.49 -0.41
CA VAL A 455 8.49 -10.73 -1.26
C VAL A 455 8.89 -12.20 -1.25
N ALA A 456 8.97 -12.84 -0.09
CA ALA A 456 9.29 -14.26 0.04
C ALA A 456 8.27 -15.14 -0.69
N ALA A 457 6.97 -14.86 -0.52
CA ALA A 457 5.88 -15.54 -1.22
C ALA A 457 6.01 -15.41 -2.76
N ALA A 458 6.34 -14.22 -3.28
CA ALA A 458 6.56 -14.04 -4.72
C ALA A 458 7.74 -14.88 -5.24
N ARG A 459 8.82 -15.01 -4.46
CA ARG A 459 9.98 -15.82 -4.81
C ARG A 459 9.70 -17.31 -4.74
N LEU A 460 9.01 -17.76 -3.69
CA LEU A 460 8.56 -19.15 -3.54
C LEU A 460 7.60 -19.55 -4.67
N ALA A 461 6.68 -18.67 -5.06
CA ALA A 461 5.81 -18.92 -6.22
C ALA A 461 6.62 -19.17 -7.50
N ARG A 462 7.64 -18.33 -7.77
CA ARG A 462 8.52 -18.51 -8.93
C ARG A 462 9.36 -19.79 -8.84
N LEU A 463 9.84 -20.13 -7.65
CA LEU A 463 10.55 -21.38 -7.40
C LEU A 463 9.65 -22.58 -7.72
N PHE A 464 8.43 -22.58 -7.20
CA PHE A 464 7.48 -23.67 -7.41
C PHE A 464 7.05 -23.81 -8.87
N ILE A 465 6.92 -22.69 -9.61
CA ILE A 465 6.74 -22.72 -11.08
C ILE A 465 7.93 -23.43 -11.75
N LYS A 466 9.17 -23.10 -11.38
CA LYS A 466 10.38 -23.75 -11.93
C LYS A 466 10.47 -25.23 -11.61
N THR A 467 10.06 -25.65 -10.41
CA THR A 467 10.09 -27.05 -9.99
C THR A 467 8.86 -27.86 -10.46
N GLY A 468 7.86 -27.20 -11.07
CA GLY A 468 6.63 -27.85 -11.54
C GLY A 468 5.55 -28.09 -10.49
N ASP A 469 5.71 -27.58 -9.26
CA ASP A 469 4.70 -27.68 -8.20
C ASP A 469 3.71 -26.51 -8.31
N PHE A 470 2.89 -26.53 -9.37
CA PHE A 470 2.04 -25.40 -9.72
C PHE A 470 0.94 -25.12 -8.69
N ALA A 471 0.54 -26.12 -7.90
CA ALA A 471 -0.42 -25.94 -6.81
C ALA A 471 0.19 -25.10 -5.68
N LYS A 472 1.42 -25.40 -5.24
CA LYS A 472 2.12 -24.53 -4.28
C LYS A 472 2.44 -23.17 -4.86
N ALA A 473 2.78 -23.09 -6.14
CA ALA A 473 2.99 -21.82 -6.82
C ALA A 473 1.75 -20.92 -6.76
N LEU A 474 0.58 -21.49 -7.05
CA LEU A 474 -0.70 -20.77 -6.99
C LEU A 474 -0.96 -20.24 -5.57
N ALA A 475 -0.78 -21.07 -4.54
CA ALA A 475 -0.99 -20.67 -3.15
C ALA A 475 -0.04 -19.53 -2.72
N MET A 476 1.24 -19.60 -3.10
CA MET A 476 2.22 -18.55 -2.78
C MET A 476 1.96 -17.25 -3.57
N ALA A 477 1.52 -17.37 -4.83
CA ALA A 477 1.16 -16.21 -5.65
C ALA A 477 -0.09 -15.50 -5.11
N ASP A 478 -1.08 -16.25 -4.63
CA ASP A 478 -2.28 -15.72 -3.98
C ASP A 478 -1.91 -14.98 -2.67
N ARG A 479 -1.09 -15.60 -1.82
CA ARG A 479 -0.58 -14.97 -0.59
C ARG A 479 0.18 -13.68 -0.88
N CYS A 480 1.05 -13.66 -1.89
CA CYS A 480 1.75 -12.45 -2.33
C CYS A 480 0.76 -11.35 -2.74
N GLN A 481 -0.23 -11.69 -3.56
CA GLN A 481 -1.24 -10.74 -4.04
C GLN A 481 -2.07 -10.17 -2.88
N ASN A 482 -2.50 -11.00 -1.93
CA ASN A 482 -3.31 -10.59 -0.78
C ASN A 482 -2.53 -9.67 0.16
N LEU A 483 -1.28 -10.03 0.49
CA LEU A 483 -0.41 -9.19 1.31
C LEU A 483 -0.15 -7.83 0.64
N ALA A 484 0.12 -7.85 -0.66
CA ALA A 484 0.37 -6.63 -1.42
C ALA A 484 -0.88 -5.75 -1.58
N SER A 485 -2.06 -6.36 -1.73
CA SER A 485 -3.36 -5.66 -1.73
C SER A 485 -3.59 -4.97 -0.39
N ALA A 486 -3.44 -5.70 0.71
CA ALA A 486 -3.63 -5.18 2.06
C ALA A 486 -2.66 -4.03 2.40
N SER A 487 -1.42 -4.08 1.88
CA SER A 487 -0.41 -3.05 2.12
C SER A 487 -0.40 -1.92 1.09
N GLY A 488 -1.28 -1.94 0.07
CA GLY A 488 -1.23 -1.01 -1.06
C GLY A 488 0.07 -1.09 -1.89
N ASN A 489 0.83 -2.18 -1.79
CA ASN A 489 2.06 -2.38 -2.56
C ASN A 489 1.72 -2.77 -3.99
N VAL A 490 1.65 -1.78 -4.86
CA VAL A 490 1.32 -1.93 -6.27
C VAL A 490 2.24 -2.91 -7.00
N ASP A 491 3.55 -2.88 -6.72
CA ASP A 491 4.52 -3.72 -7.43
C ASP A 491 4.33 -5.18 -7.04
N GLY A 492 4.15 -5.42 -5.74
CA GLY A 492 3.78 -6.74 -5.22
C GLY A 492 2.44 -7.23 -5.77
N LEU A 493 1.45 -6.34 -5.89
CA LEU A 493 0.13 -6.69 -6.42
C LEU A 493 0.23 -7.12 -7.88
N ALA A 494 0.91 -6.33 -8.71
CA ALA A 494 1.11 -6.64 -10.12
C ALA A 494 1.89 -7.96 -10.29
N GLN A 495 2.95 -8.14 -9.49
CA GLN A 495 3.79 -9.34 -9.52
C GLN A 495 3.04 -10.61 -9.04
N GLY A 496 2.29 -10.54 -7.94
CA GLY A 496 1.48 -11.65 -7.44
C GLY A 496 0.39 -12.03 -8.45
N THR A 497 -0.30 -11.04 -9.04
CA THR A 497 -1.29 -11.27 -10.10
C THR A 497 -0.67 -11.93 -11.33
N TRP A 498 0.51 -11.49 -11.73
CA TRP A 498 1.25 -12.08 -12.84
C TRP A 498 1.63 -13.55 -12.53
N LEU A 499 2.20 -13.82 -11.35
CA LEU A 499 2.55 -15.17 -10.89
C LEU A 499 1.34 -16.11 -10.83
N LEU A 500 0.19 -15.61 -10.37
CA LEU A 500 -1.08 -16.35 -10.41
C LEU A 500 -1.44 -16.75 -11.85
N GLY A 501 -1.31 -15.82 -12.79
CA GLY A 501 -1.56 -16.08 -14.21
C GLY A 501 -0.65 -17.17 -14.79
N ILE A 502 0.64 -17.15 -14.45
CA ILE A 502 1.60 -18.19 -14.86
C ILE A 502 1.25 -19.54 -14.23
N ALA A 503 1.00 -19.60 -12.92
CA ALA A 503 0.66 -20.84 -12.24
C ALA A 503 -0.62 -21.49 -12.82
N ARG A 504 -1.66 -20.68 -13.04
CA ARG A 504 -2.92 -21.10 -13.68
C ARG A 504 -2.72 -21.64 -15.09
N HIS A 505 -1.83 -21.04 -15.88
CA HIS A 505 -1.52 -21.53 -17.21
C HIS A 505 -1.05 -22.98 -17.16
N HIS A 506 -0.10 -23.26 -16.28
CA HIS A 506 0.48 -24.59 -16.12
C HIS A 506 -0.47 -25.62 -15.48
N LEU A 507 -1.46 -25.16 -14.72
CA LEU A 507 -2.57 -25.99 -14.21
C LEU A 507 -3.64 -26.31 -15.26
N GLY A 508 -3.55 -25.76 -16.47
CA GLY A 508 -4.54 -25.93 -17.54
C GLY A 508 -5.74 -24.98 -17.43
N GLU A 509 -5.72 -24.05 -16.47
CA GLU A 509 -6.75 -23.03 -16.27
C GLU A 509 -6.56 -21.84 -17.23
N HIS A 510 -6.53 -22.12 -18.54
CA HIS A 510 -6.09 -21.16 -19.57
C HIS A 510 -6.90 -19.85 -19.57
N SER A 511 -8.22 -19.92 -19.41
CA SER A 511 -9.06 -18.72 -19.35
C SER A 511 -8.71 -17.84 -18.15
N ALA A 512 -8.55 -18.44 -16.96
CA ALA A 512 -8.22 -17.72 -15.74
C ALA A 512 -6.77 -17.18 -15.75
N SER A 513 -5.86 -17.87 -16.46
CA SER A 513 -4.50 -17.41 -16.74
C SER A 513 -4.49 -16.13 -17.57
N VAL A 514 -5.15 -16.12 -18.73
CA VAL A 514 -5.21 -14.95 -19.63
C VAL A 514 -5.76 -13.73 -18.90
N ILE A 515 -6.82 -13.92 -18.10
CA ILE A 515 -7.41 -12.84 -17.29
C ILE A 515 -6.38 -12.26 -16.32
N ALA A 516 -5.70 -13.12 -15.55
CA ALA A 516 -4.72 -12.68 -14.56
C ALA A 516 -3.50 -11.99 -15.21
N LEU A 517 -2.99 -12.51 -16.33
CA LEU A 517 -1.84 -11.90 -17.02
C LEU A 517 -2.19 -10.53 -17.61
N LYS A 518 -3.37 -10.38 -18.24
CA LYS A 518 -3.86 -9.08 -18.71
C LYS A 518 -4.00 -8.08 -17.57
N GLU A 519 -4.55 -8.53 -16.44
CA GLU A 519 -4.73 -7.70 -15.26
C GLU A 519 -3.38 -7.22 -14.69
N ALA A 520 -2.38 -8.11 -14.61
CA ALA A 520 -1.05 -7.72 -14.15
C ALA A 520 -0.38 -6.67 -15.05
N VAL A 521 -0.51 -6.80 -16.38
CA VAL A 521 -0.03 -5.79 -17.35
C VAL A 521 -0.76 -4.47 -17.16
N ARG A 522 -2.08 -4.51 -16.97
CA ARG A 522 -2.91 -3.32 -16.73
C ARG A 522 -2.52 -2.60 -15.44
N ILE A 523 -2.35 -3.31 -14.33
CA ILE A 523 -1.90 -2.74 -13.06
C ILE A 523 -0.55 -2.04 -13.26
N ALA A 524 0.40 -2.72 -13.92
CA ALA A 524 1.71 -2.14 -14.19
C ALA A 524 1.63 -0.89 -15.08
N GLU A 525 0.79 -0.88 -16.11
CA GLU A 525 0.60 0.26 -17.01
C GLU A 525 -0.01 1.48 -16.31
N VAL A 526 -1.15 1.29 -15.63
CA VAL A 526 -1.86 2.37 -14.91
C VAL A 526 -0.97 3.01 -13.84
N LYS A 527 0.01 2.27 -13.33
CA LYS A 527 0.89 2.68 -12.25
C LYS A 527 2.27 3.15 -12.72
N GLY A 528 2.42 3.37 -14.04
CA GLY A 528 3.66 3.87 -14.62
C GLY A 528 4.84 2.89 -14.49
N ARG A 529 4.58 1.60 -14.28
CA ARG A 529 5.61 0.54 -14.13
C ARG A 529 5.98 -0.05 -15.49
N LEU A 530 6.51 0.78 -16.37
CA LEU A 530 6.82 0.41 -17.76
C LEU A 530 7.72 -0.83 -17.86
N ASN A 531 8.70 -0.98 -16.95
CA ASN A 531 9.59 -2.13 -16.94
C ASN A 531 8.87 -3.43 -16.53
N LEU A 532 7.99 -3.38 -15.53
CA LEU A 532 7.18 -4.54 -15.13
C LEU A 532 6.17 -4.90 -16.22
N ARG A 533 5.48 -3.91 -16.78
CA ARG A 533 4.54 -4.10 -17.90
C ARG A 533 5.20 -4.84 -19.06
N ARG A 534 6.36 -4.35 -19.53
CA ARG A 534 7.10 -4.96 -20.64
C ARG A 534 7.56 -6.38 -20.30
N ALA A 535 8.01 -6.63 -19.07
CA ALA A 535 8.41 -7.97 -18.64
C ALA A 535 7.22 -8.94 -18.66
N PHE A 536 6.08 -8.54 -18.09
CA PHE A 536 4.87 -9.37 -18.07
C PHE A 536 4.32 -9.66 -19.46
N GLN A 537 4.34 -8.69 -20.38
CA GLN A 537 3.94 -8.90 -21.77
C GLN A 537 4.83 -9.95 -22.46
N ARG A 538 6.16 -9.83 -22.34
CA ARG A 538 7.09 -10.82 -22.93
C ARG A 538 6.89 -12.22 -22.38
N GLU A 539 6.69 -12.35 -21.06
CA GLU A 539 6.47 -13.66 -20.45
C GLU A 539 5.11 -14.26 -20.87
N ALA A 540 4.07 -13.44 -21.05
CA ALA A 540 2.80 -13.91 -21.59
C ALA A 540 2.90 -14.33 -23.07
N GLU A 541 3.61 -13.57 -23.90
CA GLU A 541 3.89 -13.93 -25.29
C GLU A 541 4.65 -15.26 -25.38
N ALA A 542 5.60 -15.49 -24.49
CA ALA A 542 6.34 -16.76 -24.40
C ALA A 542 5.44 -17.96 -24.04
N LEU A 543 4.30 -17.72 -23.38
CA LEU A 543 3.25 -18.71 -23.13
C LEU A 543 2.21 -18.81 -24.27
N GLY A 544 2.40 -18.11 -25.38
CA GLY A 544 1.46 -18.06 -26.50
C GLY A 544 0.22 -17.20 -26.23
N ILE A 545 0.28 -16.30 -25.24
CA ILE A 545 -0.84 -15.45 -24.83
C ILE A 545 -0.58 -14.01 -25.30
N GLY A 546 -1.31 -13.56 -26.33
CA GLY A 546 -1.21 -12.18 -26.84
C GLY A 546 -1.99 -11.19 -25.97
N ILE A 547 -1.29 -10.23 -25.32
CA ILE A 547 -1.87 -9.28 -24.35
C ILE A 547 -1.38 -7.84 -24.44
#